data_AF-A0A3D0GWW8-F1
#
_entry.id   AF-A0A3D0GWW8-F1
#
_cell.length_a   1.000
_cell.length_b   1.000
_cell.length_c   1.000
_cell.angle_alpha   90.00
_cell.angle_beta   90.00
_cell.angle_gamma   90.00
#
_symmetry.space_group_name_H-M   'P 1'
#
loop_
_entity.id
_entity.type
_entity.pdbx_description
1 polymer ?
#
loop_
_entity_poly.entity_id
_entity_poly.type
_entity_poly.pdbx_seq_one_letter_code
_entity_poly.pdbx_strand_id
1 'polypeptide(L)'
;MFTVDKTAMGHYIKDLIYERQFKSARQFGIEYLKLRYGSVDEDAIPNIQNRISQIINGNKWIQLEDLPIFAELLGVSVEDIISAGTSSTPSTSHITNYSIAYSDDPNVWETHIHRPDNLFLNLDEYNKTIIDYALEAGNYALLKYLMDKDYIWFIGDDKKEYFGTFNDSYSYFGAGTSIKAQRGYCGDLDTRLKTESDLRFKLMLLAIKNKDFDTLTNLHAREIPQLYSIHPILGIHIKKDYTLPKSKSIDQFVKSIASCPNTVLNYFFEPFKINPNFDYSEPTFIFPYAGEVLDHMIKQNKKNTSIYIKKAIQWNKEVINQLKELIDKSVVNYKKIYDYLQDEDYVRKAALEYYYYFPNVGFVGYTDTSEKSSKRFITNIVQVTAKSPNQELQSLIDELNASHKPLEAFLQEQKKLDKH
;
A
#
# COMPACT_ATOMS: atom_id res chain seq x y z
N MET A 1 -11.93 30.82 -19.12
CA MET A 1 -12.38 31.86 -18.17
C MET A 1 -13.87 32.04 -18.42
N PHE A 2 -14.73 31.69 -17.47
CA PHE A 2 -16.18 31.87 -17.63
C PHE A 2 -16.48 33.37 -17.66
N THR A 3 -17.00 33.86 -18.78
CA THR A 3 -17.50 35.24 -18.88
C THR A 3 -18.90 35.25 -18.28
N VAL A 4 -19.06 35.85 -17.11
CA VAL A 4 -20.35 35.81 -16.42
C VAL A 4 -21.21 37.02 -16.80
N ASP A 5 -22.37 36.75 -17.39
CA ASP A 5 -23.36 37.78 -17.73
C ASP A 5 -24.18 38.16 -16.49
N LYS A 6 -23.88 39.33 -15.92
CA LYS A 6 -24.54 39.84 -14.72
C LYS A 6 -26.03 40.09 -14.92
N THR A 7 -26.44 40.45 -16.14
CA THR A 7 -27.83 40.74 -16.47
C THR A 7 -28.63 39.45 -16.57
N ALA A 8 -28.09 38.43 -17.26
CA ALA A 8 -28.73 37.12 -17.33
C ALA A 8 -28.85 36.47 -15.94
N MET A 9 -27.77 36.49 -15.14
CA MET A 9 -27.77 35.97 -13.76
C MET A 9 -28.78 36.72 -12.88
N GLY A 10 -28.82 38.06 -12.97
CA GLY A 10 -29.75 38.89 -12.21
C GLY A 10 -31.22 38.53 -12.49
N HIS A 11 -31.59 38.38 -13.77
CA HIS A 11 -32.94 37.96 -14.16
C HIS A 11 -33.27 36.55 -13.65
N TYR A 12 -32.34 35.59 -13.78
CA TYR A 12 -32.56 34.24 -13.26
C TYR A 12 -32.82 34.24 -11.74
N ILE A 13 -32.02 34.97 -10.96
CA ILE A 13 -32.23 35.11 -9.51
C ILE A 13 -33.56 35.80 -9.20
N LYS A 14 -33.94 36.81 -9.99
CA LYS A 14 -35.25 37.45 -9.86
C LYS A 14 -36.36 36.42 -9.96
N ASP A 15 -36.32 35.58 -10.99
CA ASP A 15 -37.36 34.57 -11.20
C ASP A 15 -37.40 33.57 -10.03
N LEU A 16 -36.24 33.11 -9.53
CA LEU A 16 -36.18 32.24 -8.35
C LEU A 16 -36.76 32.90 -7.09
N ILE A 17 -36.43 34.17 -6.83
CA ILE A 17 -36.90 34.90 -5.65
C ILE A 17 -38.41 35.14 -5.72
N TYR A 18 -38.89 35.68 -6.84
CA TYR A 18 -40.27 36.15 -6.95
C TYR A 18 -41.26 35.03 -7.27
N GLU A 19 -40.87 34.06 -8.09
CA GLU A 19 -41.79 33.04 -8.61
C GLU A 19 -41.77 31.74 -7.79
N ARG A 20 -40.64 31.42 -7.13
CA ARG A 20 -40.47 30.09 -6.51
C ARG A 20 -40.54 30.06 -4.99
N GLN A 21 -39.98 31.04 -4.29
CA GLN A 21 -39.76 30.88 -2.84
C GLN A 21 -40.14 32.09 -1.96
N PHE A 22 -39.68 33.30 -2.30
CA PHE A 22 -39.68 34.42 -1.33
C PHE A 22 -40.60 35.58 -1.69
N LYS A 23 -41.23 35.60 -2.88
CA LYS A 23 -42.23 36.60 -3.33
C LYS A 23 -41.75 38.06 -3.39
N SER A 24 -40.64 38.43 -2.76
CA SER A 24 -40.07 39.77 -2.75
C SER A 24 -38.59 39.77 -2.33
N ALA A 25 -37.84 40.78 -2.80
CA ALA A 25 -36.46 41.00 -2.37
C ALA A 25 -36.34 41.26 -0.85
N ARG A 26 -37.37 41.84 -0.21
CA ARG A 26 -37.38 42.09 1.24
C ARG A 26 -37.42 40.79 2.03
N GLN A 27 -38.33 39.87 1.67
CA GLN A 27 -38.46 38.58 2.34
C GLN A 27 -37.21 37.70 2.15
N PHE A 28 -36.64 37.69 0.94
CA PHE A 28 -35.35 37.03 0.70
C PHE A 28 -34.22 37.63 1.57
N GLY A 29 -34.17 38.96 1.68
CA GLY A 29 -33.19 39.66 2.51
C GLY A 29 -33.28 39.32 4.00
N ILE A 30 -34.48 39.09 4.53
CA ILE A 30 -34.69 38.69 5.93
C ILE A 30 -34.11 37.28 6.17
N GLU A 31 -34.41 36.32 5.29
CA GLU A 31 -33.89 34.94 5.43
C GLU A 31 -32.37 34.88 5.20
N TYR A 32 -31.85 35.70 4.29
CA TYR A 32 -30.41 35.91 4.14
C TYR A 32 -29.74 36.40 5.44
N LEU A 33 -30.32 37.39 6.12
CA LEU A 33 -29.75 37.90 7.38
C LEU A 33 -29.77 36.83 8.48
N LYS A 34 -30.86 36.06 8.58
CA LYS A 34 -30.95 34.92 9.52
C LYS A 34 -29.86 33.89 9.25
N LEU A 35 -29.69 33.48 7.99
CA LEU A 35 -28.72 32.44 7.65
C LEU A 35 -27.28 32.91 7.81
N ARG A 36 -26.98 34.17 7.41
CA ARG A 36 -25.62 34.71 7.47
C ARG A 36 -25.17 35.09 8.88
N TYR A 37 -26.06 35.64 9.71
CA TYR A 37 -25.70 36.22 11.00
C TYR A 37 -26.38 35.55 12.21
N GLY A 38 -27.26 34.57 12.00
CA GLY A 38 -28.01 33.88 13.06
C GLY A 38 -29.15 34.69 13.68
N SER A 39 -29.34 35.94 13.27
CA SER A 39 -30.37 36.85 13.77
C SER A 39 -30.73 37.92 12.73
N VAL A 40 -31.90 38.57 12.88
CA VAL A 40 -32.34 39.67 12.01
C VAL A 40 -32.19 40.99 12.74
N ASP A 41 -31.34 41.86 12.22
CA ASP A 41 -31.33 43.28 12.58
C ASP A 41 -32.30 44.04 11.67
N GLU A 42 -33.35 44.64 12.24
CA GLU A 42 -34.40 45.34 11.49
C GLU A 42 -33.85 46.55 10.71
N ASP A 43 -32.81 47.21 11.24
CA ASP A 43 -32.18 48.37 10.61
C ASP A 43 -31.32 47.97 9.40
N ALA A 44 -30.90 46.70 9.31
CA ALA A 44 -30.15 46.16 8.18
C ALA A 44 -31.04 45.73 7.00
N ILE A 45 -32.35 45.53 7.22
CA ILE A 45 -33.29 45.03 6.20
C ILE A 45 -33.34 45.94 4.94
N PRO A 46 -33.44 47.28 5.06
CA PRO A 46 -33.49 48.15 3.88
C PRO A 46 -32.22 48.07 3.03
N ASN A 47 -31.06 47.95 3.69
CA ASN A 47 -29.76 47.89 3.02
C ASN A 47 -29.60 46.58 2.24
N ILE A 48 -29.95 45.45 2.84
CA ILE A 48 -29.87 44.16 2.15
C ILE A 48 -30.89 44.07 1.02
N GLN A 49 -32.11 44.58 1.22
CA GLN A 49 -33.15 44.64 0.19
C GLN A 49 -32.67 45.45 -1.02
N ASN A 50 -32.03 46.61 -0.80
CA ASN A 50 -31.48 47.42 -1.88
C ASN A 50 -30.34 46.67 -2.60
N ARG A 51 -29.44 46.02 -1.86
CA ARG A 51 -28.37 45.20 -2.44
C ARG A 51 -28.92 44.09 -3.33
N ILE A 52 -29.91 43.33 -2.87
CA ILE A 52 -30.58 42.29 -3.65
C ILE A 52 -31.23 42.90 -4.90
N SER A 53 -31.88 44.05 -4.76
CA SER A 53 -32.51 44.76 -5.89
C SER A 53 -31.49 45.15 -6.96
N GLN A 54 -30.28 45.55 -6.57
CA GLN A 54 -29.18 45.83 -7.51
C GLN A 54 -28.65 44.57 -8.20
N ILE A 55 -28.66 43.42 -7.52
CA ILE A 55 -28.24 42.12 -8.09
C ILE A 55 -29.26 41.64 -9.13
N ILE A 56 -30.55 41.62 -8.79
CA ILE A 56 -31.60 41.11 -9.70
C ILE A 56 -31.82 41.99 -10.95
N ASN A 57 -31.42 43.26 -10.88
CA ASN A 57 -31.44 44.17 -12.02
C ASN A 57 -30.12 44.13 -12.84
N GLY A 58 -29.17 43.26 -12.48
CA GLY A 58 -27.89 43.10 -13.18
C GLY A 58 -26.85 44.19 -12.92
N ASN A 59 -27.12 45.13 -12.00
CA ASN A 59 -26.22 46.25 -11.70
C ASN A 59 -25.05 45.85 -10.78
N LYS A 60 -25.23 44.81 -9.95
CA LYS A 60 -24.20 44.30 -9.03
C LYS A 60 -24.03 42.80 -9.17
N TRP A 61 -22.79 42.36 -8.94
CA TRP A 61 -22.47 40.95 -8.76
C TRP A 61 -22.68 40.51 -7.31
N ILE A 62 -22.98 39.23 -7.09
CA ILE A 62 -23.00 38.65 -5.75
C ILE A 62 -21.56 38.50 -5.26
N GLN A 63 -21.25 38.95 -4.05
CA GLN A 63 -19.91 38.75 -3.49
C GLN A 63 -19.62 37.25 -3.34
N LEU A 64 -18.37 36.83 -3.57
CA LEU A 64 -18.01 35.40 -3.60
C LEU A 64 -18.38 34.67 -2.29
N GLU A 65 -18.22 35.34 -1.16
CA GLU A 65 -18.60 34.86 0.17
C GLU A 65 -20.10 34.64 0.37
N ASP A 66 -20.93 35.30 -0.44
CA ASP A 66 -22.40 35.24 -0.36
C ASP A 66 -23.02 34.26 -1.36
N LEU A 67 -22.21 33.77 -2.30
CA LEU A 67 -22.66 32.85 -3.33
C LEU A 67 -23.26 31.55 -2.74
N PRO A 68 -22.62 30.89 -1.75
CA PRO A 68 -23.17 29.69 -1.13
C PRO A 68 -24.50 29.95 -0.40
N ILE A 69 -24.62 31.09 0.26
CA ILE A 69 -25.82 31.50 1.02
C ILE A 69 -26.99 31.74 0.05
N PHE A 70 -26.72 32.39 -1.09
CA PHE A 70 -27.73 32.56 -2.14
C PHE A 70 -28.14 31.23 -2.76
N ALA A 71 -27.19 30.33 -3.05
CA ALA A 71 -27.46 29.00 -3.59
C ALA A 71 -28.36 28.17 -2.64
N GLU A 72 -28.02 28.15 -1.35
CA GLU A 72 -28.77 27.44 -0.31
C GLU A 72 -30.20 27.97 -0.18
N LEU A 73 -30.37 29.29 -0.05
CA LEU A 73 -31.70 29.89 0.07
C LEU A 73 -32.54 29.72 -1.18
N LEU A 74 -31.94 29.75 -2.38
CA LEU A 74 -32.68 29.62 -3.63
C LEU A 74 -32.89 28.16 -4.05
N GLY A 75 -32.29 27.19 -3.34
CA GLY A 75 -32.40 25.76 -3.62
C GLY A 75 -31.80 25.36 -4.97
N VAL A 76 -30.70 25.99 -5.38
CA VAL A 76 -29.99 25.75 -6.65
C VAL A 76 -28.48 25.68 -6.42
N SER A 77 -27.71 25.17 -7.37
CA SER A 77 -26.25 25.17 -7.26
C SER A 77 -25.63 26.55 -7.52
N VAL A 78 -24.38 26.74 -7.08
CA VAL A 78 -23.58 27.92 -7.41
C VAL A 78 -23.41 28.03 -8.93
N GLU A 79 -23.20 26.91 -9.60
CA GLU A 79 -23.04 26.78 -11.04
C GLU A 79 -24.32 27.17 -11.79
N ASP A 80 -25.50 26.81 -11.26
CA ASP A 80 -26.79 27.25 -11.80
C ASP A 80 -26.94 28.77 -11.71
N ILE A 81 -26.52 29.37 -10.59
CA ILE A 81 -26.54 30.82 -10.43
C ILE A 81 -25.59 31.50 -11.42
N ILE A 82 -24.34 31.04 -11.50
CA ILE A 82 -23.31 31.62 -12.38
C ILE A 82 -23.70 31.47 -13.85
N SER A 83 -24.36 30.37 -14.22
CA SER A 83 -24.83 30.11 -15.59
C SER A 83 -26.22 30.69 -15.90
N ALA A 84 -26.83 31.44 -14.98
CA ALA A 84 -28.18 32.00 -15.15
C ALA A 84 -29.24 30.93 -15.50
N GLY A 85 -29.13 29.73 -14.91
CA GLY A 85 -30.04 28.61 -15.16
C GLY A 85 -29.89 27.95 -16.52
N THR A 86 -28.85 28.30 -17.29
CA THR A 86 -28.53 27.66 -18.57
C THR A 86 -27.62 26.44 -18.42
N SER A 87 -27.16 26.15 -17.19
CA SER A 87 -26.61 24.85 -16.82
C SER A 87 -27.59 23.77 -17.28
N SER A 88 -27.17 23.04 -18.32
CA SER A 88 -27.97 22.02 -18.95
C SER A 88 -28.16 20.88 -17.97
N THR A 89 -29.35 20.79 -17.37
CA THR A 89 -29.73 19.81 -16.34
C THR A 89 -28.84 19.85 -15.07
N PRO A 90 -29.38 19.56 -13.88
CA PRO A 90 -28.53 18.89 -12.92
C PRO A 90 -28.18 17.59 -13.62
N SER A 91 -27.00 17.54 -14.24
CA SER A 91 -26.42 16.25 -14.52
C SER A 91 -26.50 15.49 -13.20
N THR A 92 -26.62 14.19 -13.27
CA THR A 92 -26.08 13.29 -12.25
C THR A 92 -24.55 13.53 -12.09
N SER A 93 -24.11 14.79 -11.91
CA SER A 93 -22.86 15.42 -12.41
C SER A 93 -21.75 15.45 -11.41
N HIS A 94 -22.06 15.37 -10.13
CA HIS A 94 -21.04 15.32 -9.08
C HIS A 94 -20.71 13.87 -8.74
N ILE A 95 -20.74 12.99 -9.74
CA ILE A 95 -20.12 11.67 -9.62
C ILE A 95 -18.61 11.89 -9.59
N THR A 96 -18.06 11.86 -8.38
CA THR A 96 -16.64 11.96 -8.08
C THR A 96 -16.06 10.58 -7.77
N ASN A 97 -14.73 10.45 -7.83
CA ASN A 97 -14.02 9.27 -7.35
C ASN A 97 -14.43 8.88 -5.92
N TYR A 98 -14.66 9.88 -5.05
CA TYR A 98 -15.21 9.67 -3.71
C TYR A 98 -16.59 9.01 -3.75
N SER A 99 -17.56 9.59 -4.45
CA SER A 99 -18.93 9.05 -4.47
C SER A 99 -19.00 7.61 -5.00
N ILE A 100 -18.17 7.26 -6.00
CA ILE A 100 -18.14 5.93 -6.58
C ILE A 100 -17.51 4.91 -5.64
N ALA A 101 -16.49 5.31 -4.89
CA ALA A 101 -15.87 4.45 -3.89
C ALA A 101 -16.84 4.02 -2.76
N TYR A 102 -17.93 4.75 -2.53
CA TYR A 102 -18.99 4.37 -1.58
C TYR A 102 -20.23 3.74 -2.24
N SER A 103 -20.24 3.61 -3.57
CA SER A 103 -21.33 2.95 -4.29
C SER A 103 -21.19 1.43 -4.22
N ASP A 104 -22.32 0.73 -4.10
CA ASP A 104 -22.41 -0.73 -4.18
C ASP A 104 -23.01 -1.22 -5.52
N ASP A 105 -23.19 -0.32 -6.50
CA ASP A 105 -23.78 -0.63 -7.81
C ASP A 105 -22.71 -0.81 -8.91
N PRO A 106 -22.50 -2.04 -9.44
CA PRO A 106 -21.57 -2.30 -10.52
C PRO A 106 -21.85 -1.52 -11.81
N ASN A 107 -23.11 -1.18 -12.11
CA ASN A 107 -23.43 -0.39 -13.30
C ASN A 107 -22.89 1.04 -13.18
N VAL A 108 -22.93 1.60 -11.97
CA VAL A 108 -22.37 2.91 -11.68
C VAL A 108 -20.84 2.87 -11.79
N TRP A 109 -20.20 1.81 -11.29
CA TRP A 109 -18.75 1.61 -11.45
C TRP A 109 -18.35 1.53 -12.93
N GLU A 110 -19.06 0.72 -13.70
CA GLU A 110 -18.80 0.51 -15.13
C GLU A 110 -18.96 1.80 -15.93
N THR A 111 -20.04 2.54 -15.64
CA THR A 111 -20.29 3.85 -16.26
C THR A 111 -19.17 4.83 -15.92
N HIS A 112 -18.66 4.80 -14.68
CA HIS A 112 -17.57 5.69 -14.23
C HIS A 112 -16.22 5.37 -14.89
N ILE A 113 -15.89 4.09 -15.06
CA ILE A 113 -14.67 3.62 -15.73
C ILE A 113 -14.60 4.12 -17.18
N HIS A 114 -15.73 4.13 -17.88
CA HIS A 114 -15.80 4.47 -19.32
C HIS A 114 -16.14 5.94 -19.59
N ARG A 115 -16.07 6.81 -18.57
CA ARG A 115 -16.38 8.23 -18.76
C ARG A 115 -15.41 8.89 -19.75
N PRO A 116 -15.90 9.74 -20.67
CA PRO A 116 -15.04 10.43 -21.64
C PRO A 116 -13.99 11.36 -21.02
N ASP A 117 -14.26 11.89 -19.81
CA ASP A 117 -13.35 12.76 -19.07
C ASP A 117 -12.17 12.02 -18.42
N ASN A 118 -12.16 10.68 -18.45
CA ASN A 118 -11.17 9.81 -17.82
C ASN A 118 -10.99 10.08 -16.32
N LEU A 119 -12.02 10.54 -15.60
CA LEU A 119 -11.92 10.89 -14.17
C LEU A 119 -11.42 9.73 -13.30
N PHE A 120 -11.77 8.49 -13.68
CA PHE A 120 -11.28 7.27 -13.02
C PHE A 120 -9.75 7.16 -12.99
N LEU A 121 -9.09 7.65 -14.05
CA LEU A 121 -7.63 7.55 -14.24
C LEU A 121 -6.85 8.66 -13.54
N ASN A 122 -7.51 9.72 -13.09
CA ASN A 122 -6.85 10.94 -12.64
C ASN A 122 -7.00 11.15 -11.13
N LEU A 123 -6.04 11.87 -10.55
CA LEU A 123 -6.15 12.36 -9.18
C LEU A 123 -7.21 13.47 -9.12
N ASP A 124 -7.93 13.54 -8.02
CA ASP A 124 -8.82 14.66 -7.72
C ASP A 124 -8.08 15.80 -6.99
N GLU A 125 -8.81 16.84 -6.58
CA GLU A 125 -8.28 17.99 -5.86
C GLU A 125 -7.63 17.66 -4.50
N TYR A 126 -7.87 16.45 -3.96
CA TYR A 126 -7.26 15.93 -2.73
C TYR A 126 -6.05 15.05 -3.00
N ASN A 127 -5.58 15.00 -4.25
CA ASN A 127 -4.48 14.14 -4.68
C ASN A 127 -4.80 12.65 -4.40
N LYS A 128 -6.05 12.24 -4.64
CA LYS A 128 -6.52 10.86 -4.44
C LYS A 128 -7.17 10.30 -5.70
N THR A 129 -6.94 9.00 -5.91
CA THR A 129 -7.63 8.22 -6.93
C THR A 129 -8.87 7.55 -6.36
N ILE A 130 -9.70 6.99 -7.22
CA ILE A 130 -10.79 6.10 -6.79
C ILE A 130 -10.31 4.91 -5.95
N ILE A 131 -9.09 4.40 -6.21
CA ILE A 131 -8.53 3.28 -5.44
C ILE A 131 -8.20 3.70 -4.01
N ASP A 132 -7.65 4.91 -3.82
CA ASP A 132 -7.42 5.47 -2.50
C ASP A 132 -8.72 5.53 -1.69
N TYR A 133 -9.79 6.07 -2.29
CA TYR A 133 -11.09 6.16 -1.63
C TYR A 133 -11.75 4.81 -1.40
N ALA A 134 -11.68 3.88 -2.35
CA ALA A 134 -12.26 2.55 -2.19
C ALA A 134 -11.60 1.78 -1.03
N LEU A 135 -10.28 1.93 -0.86
CA LEU A 135 -9.54 1.38 0.27
C LEU A 135 -9.92 2.05 1.61
N GLU A 136 -10.11 3.37 1.62
CA GLU A 136 -10.54 4.12 2.81
C GLU A 136 -11.98 3.80 3.22
N ALA A 137 -12.89 3.71 2.25
CA ALA A 137 -14.28 3.31 2.44
C ALA A 137 -14.43 1.83 2.84
N GLY A 138 -13.41 1.02 2.54
CA GLY A 138 -13.47 -0.43 2.72
C GLY A 138 -14.36 -1.13 1.69
N ASN A 139 -14.56 -0.51 0.52
CA ASN A 139 -15.37 -1.06 -0.57
C ASN A 139 -14.60 -2.17 -1.31
N TYR A 140 -14.57 -3.33 -0.65
CA TYR A 140 -13.89 -4.51 -1.16
C TYR A 140 -14.56 -5.07 -2.43
N ALA A 141 -15.88 -4.90 -2.57
CA ALA A 141 -16.63 -5.36 -3.74
C ALA A 141 -16.20 -4.62 -5.01
N LEU A 142 -16.07 -3.29 -4.96
CA LEU A 142 -15.54 -2.50 -6.07
C LEU A 142 -14.10 -2.92 -6.42
N LEU A 143 -13.23 -3.05 -5.44
CA LEU A 143 -11.83 -3.43 -5.68
C LEU A 143 -11.72 -4.82 -6.32
N LYS A 144 -12.53 -5.78 -5.85
CA LYS A 144 -12.64 -7.11 -6.45
C LYS A 144 -13.20 -7.06 -7.86
N TYR A 145 -14.26 -6.29 -8.09
CA TYR A 145 -14.82 -6.08 -9.43
C TYR A 145 -13.75 -5.57 -10.42
N LEU A 146 -12.97 -4.57 -10.02
CA LEU A 146 -11.92 -4.00 -10.85
C LEU A 146 -10.80 -5.02 -11.16
N MET A 147 -10.42 -5.84 -10.18
CA MET A 147 -9.42 -6.90 -10.38
C MET A 147 -9.96 -8.06 -11.23
N ASP A 148 -11.17 -8.53 -10.95
CA ASP A 148 -11.78 -9.67 -11.65
C ASP A 148 -12.13 -9.34 -13.12
N LYS A 149 -12.22 -8.05 -13.46
CA LYS A 149 -12.39 -7.53 -14.83
C LYS A 149 -11.08 -7.12 -15.50
N ASP A 150 -9.95 -7.36 -14.86
CA ASP A 150 -8.61 -6.95 -15.31
C ASP A 150 -8.47 -5.44 -15.58
N TYR A 151 -9.30 -4.61 -14.94
CA TYR A 151 -9.19 -3.15 -15.02
C TYR A 151 -7.98 -2.64 -14.26
N ILE A 152 -7.67 -3.26 -13.11
CA ILE A 152 -6.47 -2.97 -12.32
C ILE A 152 -5.86 -4.28 -11.83
N TRP A 153 -4.57 -4.24 -11.51
CA TRP A 153 -3.89 -5.31 -10.78
C TRP A 153 -2.85 -4.72 -9.83
N PHE A 154 -2.67 -5.39 -8.69
CA PHE A 154 -1.61 -5.07 -7.73
C PHE A 154 -0.36 -5.93 -7.93
N ILE A 155 -0.50 -7.03 -8.65
CA ILE A 155 0.53 -8.00 -9.00
C ILE A 155 0.41 -8.22 -10.51
N GLY A 156 1.45 -7.85 -11.26
CA GLY A 156 1.53 -8.01 -12.71
C GLY A 156 2.23 -9.30 -13.11
N ASP A 157 2.00 -9.75 -14.35
CA ASP A 157 2.53 -11.03 -14.82
C ASP A 157 4.02 -10.98 -15.18
N ASP A 158 4.54 -9.81 -15.59
CA ASP A 158 5.96 -9.67 -15.90
C ASP A 158 6.77 -9.50 -14.63
N LYS A 159 7.34 -10.60 -14.17
CA LYS A 159 8.24 -10.59 -13.01
C LYS A 159 9.44 -9.65 -13.21
N LYS A 160 9.85 -9.28 -14.44
CA LYS A 160 10.90 -8.27 -14.65
C LYS A 160 10.52 -6.89 -14.11
N GLU A 161 9.23 -6.63 -13.97
CA GLU A 161 8.71 -5.43 -13.31
C GLU A 161 8.67 -5.56 -11.78
N TYR A 162 9.03 -6.74 -11.24
CA TYR A 162 9.19 -6.92 -9.80
C TYR A 162 10.53 -6.32 -9.42
N PHE A 163 10.46 -5.07 -9.01
CA PHE A 163 11.63 -4.29 -8.70
C PHE A 163 11.51 -3.72 -7.29
N GLY A 164 12.52 -4.01 -6.49
CA GLY A 164 12.82 -3.25 -5.29
C GLY A 164 14.33 -3.13 -5.22
N THR A 165 14.87 -1.91 -5.30
CA THR A 165 16.27 -1.72 -4.89
C THR A 165 16.35 -1.71 -3.38
N PHE A 166 17.48 -2.12 -2.82
CA PHE A 166 17.74 -2.03 -1.38
C PHE A 166 17.96 -0.58 -0.89
N ASN A 167 17.65 0.42 -1.72
CA ASN A 167 17.83 1.86 -1.44
C ASN A 167 16.59 2.70 -1.73
N ASP A 168 15.63 2.23 -2.53
CA ASP A 168 14.44 3.01 -2.87
C ASP A 168 13.23 2.54 -2.06
N SER A 169 12.42 3.51 -1.64
CA SER A 169 11.09 3.30 -1.06
C SER A 169 10.09 2.67 -2.05
N TYR A 170 10.57 2.39 -3.26
CA TYR A 170 9.83 1.94 -4.42
C TYR A 170 10.04 0.43 -4.58
N SER A 171 9.05 -0.33 -4.11
CA SER A 171 9.02 -1.80 -4.22
C SER A 171 7.75 -2.19 -4.94
N TYR A 172 7.90 -2.79 -6.11
CA TYR A 172 6.83 -3.01 -7.07
C TYR A 172 6.63 -4.48 -7.37
N PHE A 173 5.38 -4.85 -7.60
CA PHE A 173 4.99 -6.14 -8.14
C PHE A 173 4.43 -5.98 -9.56
N GLY A 174 4.87 -4.98 -10.32
CA GLY A 174 4.31 -4.71 -11.66
C GLY A 174 2.83 -4.31 -11.65
N ALA A 175 2.36 -3.63 -10.59
CA ALA A 175 0.98 -3.14 -10.51
C ALA A 175 0.64 -2.19 -11.66
N GLY A 176 -0.63 -2.12 -12.06
CA GLY A 176 -1.02 -1.31 -13.20
C GLY A 176 -2.51 -1.36 -13.52
N THR A 177 -2.87 -0.76 -14.64
CA THR A 177 -4.26 -0.69 -15.14
C THR A 177 -4.33 -0.91 -16.65
N SER A 178 -5.38 -1.58 -17.10
CA SER A 178 -5.68 -1.75 -18.54
C SER A 178 -6.51 -0.59 -19.11
N ILE A 179 -7.02 0.29 -18.25
CA ILE A 179 -7.88 1.41 -18.64
C ILE A 179 -7.01 2.45 -19.38
N LYS A 180 -7.35 2.69 -20.66
CA LYS A 180 -6.59 3.61 -21.52
C LYS A 180 -7.18 5.01 -21.48
N ALA A 181 -6.32 6.02 -21.31
CA ALA A 181 -6.73 7.39 -21.52
C ALA A 181 -6.97 7.66 -23.01
N GLN A 182 -8.04 8.39 -23.34
CA GLN A 182 -8.44 8.66 -24.73
C GLN A 182 -7.44 9.51 -25.54
N ARG A 183 -6.38 10.06 -24.93
CA ARG A 183 -5.44 11.01 -25.59
C ARG A 183 -3.95 10.72 -25.36
N GLY A 184 -3.58 9.48 -25.00
CA GLY A 184 -2.17 9.09 -24.84
C GLY A 184 -1.47 9.69 -23.61
N TYR A 185 -2.22 10.32 -22.70
CA TYR A 185 -1.73 10.71 -21.38
C TYR A 185 -1.66 9.46 -20.49
N CYS A 186 -0.55 9.23 -19.80
CA CYS A 186 -0.52 8.20 -18.76
C CYS A 186 -1.34 8.73 -17.58
N GLY A 187 -2.45 8.07 -17.25
CA GLY A 187 -3.28 8.48 -16.12
C GLY A 187 -2.49 8.41 -14.80
N ASP A 188 -2.80 9.30 -13.86
CA ASP A 188 -2.17 9.30 -12.54
C ASP A 188 -2.36 7.97 -11.80
N LEU A 189 -3.46 7.24 -12.10
CA LEU A 189 -3.77 5.94 -11.51
C LEU A 189 -2.67 4.90 -11.75
N ASP A 190 -2.13 4.80 -12.98
CA ASP A 190 -1.08 3.82 -13.29
C ASP A 190 0.18 4.12 -12.46
N THR A 191 0.56 5.39 -12.39
CA THR A 191 1.67 5.86 -11.56
C THR A 191 1.41 5.62 -10.08
N ARG A 192 0.17 5.86 -9.61
CA ARG A 192 -0.24 5.64 -8.21
C ARG A 192 -0.15 4.16 -7.83
N LEU A 193 -0.69 3.26 -8.66
CA LEU A 193 -0.65 1.81 -8.45
C LEU A 193 0.77 1.29 -8.41
N LYS A 194 1.64 1.78 -9.31
CA LYS A 194 3.05 1.42 -9.34
C LYS A 194 3.76 1.95 -8.10
N THR A 195 3.66 3.24 -7.80
CA THR A 195 4.52 3.88 -6.79
C THR A 195 4.11 3.63 -5.34
N GLU A 196 2.81 3.41 -5.07
CA GLU A 196 2.28 3.31 -3.71
C GLU A 196 2.15 1.86 -3.20
N SER A 197 3.25 1.33 -2.67
CA SER A 197 3.31 -0.04 -2.11
C SER A 197 2.28 -0.32 -1.00
N ASP A 198 1.79 0.72 -0.31
CA ASP A 198 0.81 0.62 0.76
C ASP A 198 -0.59 0.20 0.29
N LEU A 199 -0.94 0.48 -0.98
CA LEU A 199 -2.27 0.15 -1.50
C LEU A 199 -2.53 -1.35 -1.46
N ARG A 200 -1.51 -2.15 -1.82
CA ARG A 200 -1.58 -3.62 -1.78
C ARG A 200 -1.84 -4.13 -0.36
N PHE A 201 -1.14 -3.60 0.64
CA PHE A 201 -1.33 -3.99 2.05
C PHE A 201 -2.70 -3.58 2.59
N LYS A 202 -3.22 -2.41 2.19
CA LYS A 202 -4.59 -2.00 2.53
C LYS A 202 -5.62 -2.95 1.94
N LEU A 203 -5.44 -3.40 0.69
CA LEU A 203 -6.33 -4.41 0.09
C LEU A 203 -6.24 -5.75 0.81
N MET A 204 -5.04 -6.21 1.18
CA MET A 204 -4.87 -7.43 1.98
C MET A 204 -5.56 -7.36 3.34
N LEU A 205 -5.55 -6.18 3.99
CA LEU A 205 -6.31 -5.94 5.22
C LEU A 205 -7.82 -6.11 4.99
N LEU A 206 -8.35 -5.63 3.86
CA LEU A 206 -9.76 -5.86 3.50
C LEU A 206 -10.03 -7.34 3.22
N ALA A 207 -9.13 -8.05 2.54
CA ALA A 207 -9.25 -9.49 2.30
C ALA A 207 -9.30 -10.29 3.62
N ILE A 208 -8.45 -9.95 4.60
CA ILE A 208 -8.52 -10.54 5.96
C ILE A 208 -9.89 -10.27 6.60
N LYS A 209 -10.38 -9.03 6.57
CA LYS A 209 -11.68 -8.66 7.15
C LYS A 209 -12.83 -9.43 6.50
N ASN A 210 -12.77 -9.64 5.20
CA ASN A 210 -13.76 -10.39 4.42
C ASN A 210 -13.54 -11.91 4.42
N LYS A 211 -12.49 -12.41 5.10
CA LYS A 211 -12.10 -13.83 5.14
C LYS A 211 -11.83 -14.43 3.74
N ASP A 212 -11.41 -13.60 2.80
CA ASP A 212 -11.02 -14.02 1.44
C ASP A 212 -9.52 -14.31 1.42
N PHE A 213 -9.18 -15.56 1.74
CA PHE A 213 -7.79 -16.01 1.78
C PHE A 213 -7.22 -16.33 0.40
N ASP A 214 -8.06 -16.60 -0.59
CA ASP A 214 -7.63 -16.81 -1.97
C ASP A 214 -7.09 -15.50 -2.54
N THR A 215 -7.76 -14.38 -2.25
CA THR A 215 -7.23 -13.05 -2.60
C THR A 215 -5.90 -12.74 -1.92
N LEU A 216 -5.63 -13.20 -0.68
CA LEU A 216 -4.29 -13.05 -0.08
C LEU A 216 -3.21 -13.81 -0.86
N THR A 217 -3.56 -14.98 -1.41
CA THR A 217 -2.64 -15.75 -2.25
C THR A 217 -2.38 -15.01 -3.56
N ASN A 218 -3.44 -14.54 -4.24
CA ASN A 218 -3.32 -13.78 -5.49
C ASN A 218 -2.56 -12.46 -5.33
N LEU A 219 -2.63 -11.85 -4.14
CA LEU A 219 -1.88 -10.63 -3.83
C LEU A 219 -0.45 -10.88 -3.35
N HIS A 220 0.03 -12.13 -3.36
CA HIS A 220 1.37 -12.50 -2.87
C HIS A 220 1.60 -12.03 -1.43
N ALA A 221 0.64 -12.30 -0.52
CA ALA A 221 0.63 -11.78 0.85
C ALA A 221 1.83 -12.15 1.73
N ARG A 222 2.57 -13.20 1.37
CA ARG A 222 3.76 -13.66 2.10
C ARG A 222 5.05 -13.09 1.54
N GLU A 223 4.95 -12.26 0.51
CA GLU A 223 6.09 -11.86 -0.31
C GLU A 223 6.27 -10.34 -0.30
N ILE A 224 7.53 -9.95 -0.47
CA ILE A 224 7.95 -8.58 -0.75
C ILE A 224 8.74 -8.57 -2.07
N PRO A 225 8.69 -7.50 -2.86
CA PRO A 225 9.36 -7.44 -4.17
C PRO A 225 10.86 -7.77 -4.11
N GLN A 226 11.50 -7.41 -2.99
CA GLN A 226 12.91 -7.67 -2.75
C GLN A 226 13.26 -9.15 -2.85
N LEU A 227 12.36 -10.09 -2.50
CA LEU A 227 12.65 -11.52 -2.60
C LEU A 227 13.00 -11.96 -4.03
N TYR A 228 12.56 -11.20 -5.04
CA TYR A 228 12.85 -11.45 -6.46
C TYR A 228 14.14 -10.80 -6.94
N SER A 229 14.70 -9.86 -6.18
CA SER A 229 15.90 -9.10 -6.54
C SER A 229 17.13 -9.38 -5.65
N ILE A 230 16.99 -10.06 -4.50
CA ILE A 230 18.17 -10.36 -3.66
C ILE A 230 19.12 -11.30 -4.41
N HIS A 231 20.40 -10.89 -4.50
CA HIS A 231 21.45 -11.68 -5.14
C HIS A 231 22.74 -11.71 -4.28
N PRO A 232 23.30 -12.90 -3.95
CA PRO A 232 24.52 -13.00 -3.13
C PRO A 232 25.83 -12.54 -3.82
N ILE A 233 26.05 -12.82 -5.12
CA ILE A 233 27.29 -12.47 -5.86
C ILE A 233 27.32 -11.07 -6.50
N LEU A 234 26.22 -10.61 -7.14
CA LEU A 234 26.21 -9.42 -8.03
C LEU A 234 26.37 -8.06 -7.32
N GLY A 235 26.86 -8.02 -6.07
CA GLY A 235 27.08 -6.76 -5.37
C GLY A 235 25.79 -5.93 -5.16
N ILE A 236 24.61 -6.55 -5.31
CA ILE A 236 23.33 -6.00 -4.86
C ILE A 236 23.29 -6.18 -3.35
N HIS A 237 24.21 -5.49 -2.68
CA HIS A 237 24.43 -5.59 -1.25
C HIS A 237 23.19 -5.03 -0.55
N ILE A 238 22.52 -5.88 0.21
CA ILE A 238 21.78 -5.42 1.39
C ILE A 238 22.81 -4.61 2.19
N LYS A 239 22.66 -3.28 2.21
CA LYS A 239 23.50 -2.43 3.06
C LYS A 239 23.36 -2.94 4.49
N LYS A 240 24.42 -2.82 5.29
CA LYS A 240 24.41 -3.27 6.71
C LYS A 240 23.21 -2.73 7.51
N ASP A 241 22.67 -1.59 7.09
CA ASP A 241 21.58 -0.88 7.76
C ASP A 241 20.20 -1.11 7.10
N TYR A 242 20.08 -2.13 6.24
CA TYR A 242 18.80 -2.47 5.62
C TYR A 242 17.75 -2.84 6.66
N THR A 243 16.52 -2.42 6.38
CA THR A 243 15.32 -2.77 7.13
C THR A 243 14.25 -3.23 6.16
N LEU A 244 13.40 -4.15 6.61
CA LEU A 244 12.19 -4.50 5.86
C LEU A 244 11.34 -3.23 5.62
N PRO A 245 10.56 -3.16 4.53
CA PRO A 245 9.61 -2.07 4.32
C PRO A 245 8.73 -1.85 5.56
N LYS A 246 8.56 -0.59 5.97
CA LYS A 246 7.74 -0.22 7.12
C LYS A 246 6.73 0.83 6.73
N SER A 247 5.49 0.62 7.14
CA SER A 247 4.42 1.59 7.00
C SER A 247 3.31 1.28 8.01
N LYS A 248 2.41 2.24 8.23
CA LYS A 248 1.23 2.03 9.08
C LYS A 248 0.37 0.87 8.58
N SER A 249 0.27 0.70 7.26
CA SER A 249 -0.51 -0.36 6.63
C SER A 249 0.11 -1.74 6.88
N ILE A 250 1.45 -1.86 6.77
CA ILE A 250 2.19 -3.09 7.08
C ILE A 250 2.05 -3.44 8.57
N ASP A 251 2.23 -2.46 9.47
CA ASP A 251 2.06 -2.69 10.91
C ASP A 251 0.65 -3.19 11.26
N GLN A 252 -0.38 -2.61 10.63
CA GLN A 252 -1.75 -3.05 10.80
C GLN A 252 -1.97 -4.46 10.23
N PHE A 253 -1.35 -4.79 9.10
CA PHE A 253 -1.42 -6.09 8.47
C PHE A 253 -0.82 -7.18 9.37
N VAL A 254 0.39 -6.98 9.87
CA VAL A 254 1.07 -7.88 10.81
C VAL A 254 0.21 -8.10 12.08
N LYS A 255 -0.32 -7.02 12.67
CA LYS A 255 -1.23 -7.10 13.83
C LYS A 255 -2.51 -7.90 13.54
N SER A 256 -3.06 -7.72 12.34
CA SER A 256 -4.27 -8.43 11.90
C SER A 256 -4.00 -9.92 11.74
N ILE A 257 -2.88 -10.30 11.10
CA ILE A 257 -2.44 -11.70 10.97
C ILE A 257 -2.29 -12.35 12.34
N ALA A 258 -1.61 -11.69 13.28
CA ALA A 258 -1.41 -12.22 14.64
C ALA A 258 -2.73 -12.56 15.35
N SER A 259 -3.82 -11.88 14.97
CA SER A 259 -5.16 -12.10 15.52
C SER A 259 -5.98 -13.16 14.77
N CYS A 260 -5.56 -13.60 13.58
CA CYS A 260 -6.30 -14.53 12.71
C CYS A 260 -6.32 -15.99 13.23
N PRO A 261 -7.25 -16.84 12.73
CA PRO A 261 -7.29 -18.27 13.05
C PRO A 261 -6.03 -19.05 12.63
N ASN A 262 -5.88 -20.28 13.14
CA ASN A 262 -4.73 -21.15 12.84
C ASN A 262 -4.53 -21.42 11.35
N THR A 263 -5.62 -21.47 10.57
CA THR A 263 -5.55 -21.70 9.11
C THR A 263 -4.76 -20.59 8.42
N VAL A 264 -5.05 -19.33 8.76
CA VAL A 264 -4.36 -18.16 8.23
C VAL A 264 -2.94 -18.09 8.76
N LEU A 265 -2.75 -18.30 10.06
CA LEU A 265 -1.41 -18.31 10.64
C LEU A 265 -0.54 -19.40 10.01
N ASN A 266 -1.07 -20.59 9.72
CA ASN A 266 -0.32 -21.63 9.02
C ASN A 266 0.17 -21.13 7.68
N TYR A 267 -0.69 -20.50 6.87
CA TYR A 267 -0.29 -19.94 5.58
C TYR A 267 0.98 -19.06 5.69
N PHE A 268 1.05 -18.13 6.64
CA PHE A 268 2.21 -17.24 6.83
C PHE A 268 3.46 -17.92 7.42
N PHE A 269 3.32 -19.08 8.08
CA PHE A 269 4.44 -19.82 8.68
C PHE A 269 4.87 -21.05 7.89
N GLU A 270 4.18 -21.38 6.79
CA GLU A 270 4.63 -22.43 5.86
C GLU A 270 5.69 -21.88 4.90
N PRO A 271 6.77 -22.63 4.64
CA PRO A 271 7.76 -22.27 3.63
C PRO A 271 7.15 -22.15 2.23
N PHE A 272 7.65 -21.21 1.44
CA PHE A 272 7.26 -21.02 0.04
C PHE A 272 8.48 -20.76 -0.84
N LYS A 273 8.39 -21.19 -2.10
CA LYS A 273 9.43 -20.98 -3.10
C LYS A 273 9.17 -19.70 -3.87
N ILE A 274 10.24 -18.99 -4.20
CA ILE A 274 10.23 -17.89 -5.16
C ILE A 274 10.98 -18.34 -6.41
N ASN A 275 10.47 -17.92 -7.57
CA ASN A 275 11.18 -18.08 -8.84
C ASN A 275 11.62 -16.68 -9.31
N PRO A 276 12.88 -16.29 -9.04
CA PRO A 276 13.41 -14.96 -9.32
C PRO A 276 13.64 -14.75 -10.82
N ASN A 277 13.83 -13.50 -11.24
CA ASN A 277 14.08 -13.14 -12.65
C ASN A 277 15.41 -13.64 -13.21
N PHE A 278 16.29 -14.07 -12.33
CA PHE A 278 17.63 -14.50 -12.68
C PHE A 278 17.71 -16.02 -12.53
N ASP A 279 18.42 -16.66 -13.45
CA ASP A 279 18.52 -18.10 -13.63
C ASP A 279 19.23 -18.80 -12.45
N TYR A 280 18.52 -18.92 -11.33
CA TYR A 280 19.00 -19.47 -10.06
C TYR A 280 18.10 -20.59 -9.55
N SER A 281 18.64 -21.36 -8.60
CA SER A 281 17.88 -22.23 -7.71
C SER A 281 16.68 -21.49 -7.12
N GLU A 282 15.49 -22.09 -7.10
CA GLU A 282 14.28 -21.54 -6.47
C GLU A 282 14.48 -21.39 -4.94
N PRO A 283 14.80 -20.18 -4.42
CA PRO A 283 14.96 -20.02 -2.98
C PRO A 283 13.66 -20.28 -2.24
N THR A 284 13.78 -20.83 -1.04
CA THR A 284 12.65 -21.07 -0.15
C THR A 284 12.73 -20.11 1.02
N PHE A 285 11.61 -19.46 1.34
CA PHE A 285 11.48 -18.47 2.41
C PHE A 285 10.29 -18.81 3.31
N ILE A 286 10.27 -18.22 4.50
CA ILE A 286 9.07 -18.02 5.30
C ILE A 286 8.70 -16.54 5.25
N PHE A 287 7.47 -16.17 5.63
CA PHE A 287 7.02 -14.77 5.59
C PHE A 287 8.04 -13.83 6.28
N PRO A 288 8.55 -12.77 5.61
CA PRO A 288 9.61 -11.93 6.18
C PRO A 288 9.27 -11.29 7.53
N TYR A 289 7.98 -11.00 7.78
CA TYR A 289 7.50 -10.42 9.03
C TYR A 289 7.02 -11.47 10.05
N ALA A 290 7.32 -12.76 9.87
CA ALA A 290 6.90 -13.84 10.78
C ALA A 290 7.32 -13.57 12.24
N GLY A 291 8.51 -12.99 12.44
CA GLY A 291 8.99 -12.57 13.76
C GLY A 291 8.10 -11.50 14.42
N GLU A 292 7.68 -10.49 13.65
CA GLU A 292 6.79 -9.44 14.14
C GLU A 292 5.36 -9.96 14.41
N VAL A 293 4.89 -10.93 13.61
CA VAL A 293 3.64 -11.64 13.89
C VAL A 293 3.73 -12.37 15.23
N LEU A 294 4.83 -13.10 15.48
CA LEU A 294 5.07 -13.77 16.77
C LEU A 294 5.14 -12.76 17.93
N ASP A 295 5.83 -11.63 17.76
CA ASP A 295 5.89 -10.57 18.77
C ASP A 295 4.49 -10.11 19.19
N HIS A 296 3.59 -9.91 18.22
CA HIS A 296 2.21 -9.55 18.49
C HIS A 296 1.43 -10.67 19.17
N MET A 297 1.60 -11.92 18.74
CA MET A 297 0.95 -13.08 19.36
C MET A 297 1.39 -13.29 20.82
N ILE A 298 2.68 -13.07 21.12
CA ILE A 298 3.25 -13.13 22.47
C ILE A 298 2.65 -12.02 23.34
N LYS A 299 2.66 -10.78 22.86
CA LYS A 299 2.09 -9.62 23.58
C LYS A 299 0.59 -9.78 23.86
N GLN A 300 -0.14 -10.45 22.97
CA GLN A 300 -1.57 -10.76 23.11
C GLN A 300 -1.85 -12.00 23.98
N ASN A 301 -0.83 -12.70 24.49
CA ASN A 301 -0.97 -13.97 25.21
C ASN A 301 -1.83 -15.01 24.45
N LYS A 302 -1.65 -15.09 23.13
CA LYS A 302 -2.47 -15.98 22.30
C LYS A 302 -2.15 -17.45 22.61
N LYS A 303 -3.20 -18.27 22.81
CA LYS A 303 -3.06 -19.66 23.29
C LYS A 303 -2.20 -20.55 22.40
N ASN A 304 -2.18 -20.30 21.09
CA ASN A 304 -1.49 -21.11 20.10
C ASN A 304 -0.05 -20.62 19.81
N THR A 305 0.45 -19.57 20.46
CA THR A 305 1.76 -18.97 20.17
C THR A 305 2.91 -19.97 20.21
N SER A 306 2.90 -20.89 21.19
CA SER A 306 3.95 -21.92 21.32
C SER A 306 4.06 -22.83 20.09
N ILE A 307 2.96 -23.09 19.37
CA ILE A 307 2.95 -23.89 18.15
C ILE A 307 3.77 -23.20 17.05
N TYR A 308 3.57 -21.89 16.87
CA TYR A 308 4.22 -21.13 15.79
C TYR A 308 5.67 -20.79 16.13
N ILE A 309 6.02 -20.62 17.41
CA ILE A 309 7.43 -20.54 17.81
C ILE A 309 8.15 -21.86 17.51
N LYS A 310 7.53 -23.02 17.79
CA LYS A 310 8.12 -24.32 17.45
C LYS A 310 8.31 -24.51 15.94
N LYS A 311 7.35 -24.08 15.12
CA LYS A 311 7.51 -24.06 13.65
C LYS A 311 8.69 -23.19 13.21
N ALA A 312 8.82 -21.99 13.79
CA ALA A 312 9.94 -21.10 13.51
C ALA A 312 11.29 -21.69 13.96
N ILE A 313 11.35 -22.38 15.10
CA ILE A 313 12.56 -23.08 15.58
C ILE A 313 12.95 -24.19 14.58
N GLN A 314 11.99 -25.00 14.16
CA GLN A 314 12.22 -26.07 13.19
C GLN A 314 12.79 -25.50 11.88
N TRP A 315 12.13 -24.48 11.34
CA TRP A 315 12.58 -23.77 10.13
C TRP A 315 14.02 -23.25 10.27
N ASN A 316 14.33 -22.52 11.35
CA ASN A 316 15.67 -22.01 11.59
C ASN A 316 16.72 -23.14 11.67
N LYS A 317 16.40 -24.26 12.33
CA LYS A 317 17.30 -25.43 12.41
C LYS A 317 17.56 -26.04 11.03
N GLU A 318 16.53 -26.21 10.21
CA GLU A 318 16.65 -26.73 8.85
C GLU A 318 17.54 -25.82 7.99
N VAL A 319 17.31 -24.50 8.04
CA VAL A 319 18.13 -23.50 7.34
C VAL A 319 19.60 -23.57 7.77
N ILE A 320 19.88 -23.64 9.07
CA ILE A 320 21.26 -23.69 9.59
C ILE A 320 21.95 -25.00 9.18
N ASN A 321 21.24 -26.12 9.19
CA ASN A 321 21.80 -27.41 8.79
C ASN A 321 22.14 -27.42 7.29
N GLN A 322 21.23 -26.94 6.43
CA GLN A 322 21.50 -26.82 5.00
C GLN A 322 22.70 -25.91 4.72
N LEU A 323 22.79 -24.77 5.41
CA LEU A 323 23.93 -23.86 5.26
C LEU A 323 25.25 -24.52 5.68
N LYS A 324 25.27 -25.24 6.81
CA LYS A 324 26.46 -25.98 7.27
C LYS A 324 26.92 -27.00 6.25
N GLU A 325 25.99 -27.82 5.74
CA GLU A 325 26.31 -28.83 4.72
C GLU A 325 26.91 -28.21 3.46
N LEU A 326 26.38 -27.05 3.02
CA LEU A 326 26.90 -26.33 1.87
C LEU A 326 28.32 -25.80 2.12
N ILE A 327 28.56 -25.19 3.29
CA ILE A 327 29.87 -24.66 3.68
C ILE A 327 30.90 -25.80 3.82
N ASP A 328 30.54 -26.90 4.48
CA ASP A 328 31.43 -28.05 4.68
C ASP A 328 31.80 -28.71 3.35
N LYS A 329 30.83 -28.83 2.43
CA LYS A 329 31.08 -29.30 1.07
C LYS A 329 32.04 -28.36 0.33
N SER A 330 31.83 -27.05 0.44
CA SER A 330 32.70 -26.04 -0.17
C SER A 330 34.13 -26.12 0.35
N VAL A 331 34.33 -26.29 1.67
CA VAL A 331 35.67 -26.54 2.26
C VAL A 331 36.33 -27.78 1.67
N VAL A 332 35.60 -28.90 1.55
CA VAL A 332 36.14 -30.13 0.95
C VAL A 332 36.56 -29.91 -0.50
N ASN A 333 35.79 -29.13 -1.27
CA ASN A 333 36.11 -28.83 -2.65
C ASN A 333 37.31 -27.88 -2.76
N TYR A 334 37.36 -26.81 -1.97
CA TYR A 334 38.49 -25.89 -1.95
C TYR A 334 39.78 -26.54 -1.46
N LYS A 335 39.70 -27.50 -0.52
CA LYS A 335 40.86 -28.31 -0.10
C LYS A 335 41.45 -29.10 -1.28
N LYS A 336 40.63 -29.59 -2.20
CA LYS A 336 41.10 -30.26 -3.43
C LYS A 336 41.70 -29.28 -4.44
N ILE A 337 41.10 -28.08 -4.58
CA ILE A 337 41.57 -27.04 -5.51
C ILE A 337 42.92 -26.47 -5.06
N TYR A 338 43.08 -26.26 -3.76
CA TYR A 338 44.24 -25.62 -3.15
C TYR A 338 45.11 -26.59 -2.34
N ASP A 339 45.08 -27.89 -2.67
CA ASP A 339 45.84 -28.94 -1.96
C ASP A 339 47.34 -28.62 -1.87
N TYR A 340 47.87 -27.92 -2.88
CA TYR A 340 49.26 -27.48 -2.97
C TYR A 340 49.65 -26.38 -1.95
N LEU A 341 48.69 -25.63 -1.40
CA LEU A 341 48.97 -24.57 -0.43
C LEU A 341 49.16 -25.11 0.99
N GLN A 342 48.59 -26.28 1.31
CA GLN A 342 48.55 -26.85 2.67
C GLN A 342 48.14 -25.85 3.76
N ASP A 343 47.34 -24.84 3.40
CA ASP A 343 46.87 -23.77 4.26
C ASP A 343 45.36 -23.93 4.49
N GLU A 344 44.99 -24.47 5.66
CA GLU A 344 43.59 -24.71 6.01
C GLU A 344 42.82 -23.42 6.25
N ASP A 345 43.48 -22.36 6.72
CA ASP A 345 42.86 -21.04 6.93
C ASP A 345 42.51 -20.39 5.58
N TYR A 346 43.40 -20.51 4.58
CA TYR A 346 43.12 -20.05 3.23
C TYR A 346 41.94 -20.81 2.58
N VAL A 347 41.92 -22.15 2.70
CA VAL A 347 40.81 -22.97 2.21
C VAL A 347 39.49 -22.55 2.86
N ARG A 348 39.52 -22.32 4.18
CA ARG A 348 38.32 -21.91 4.91
C ARG A 348 37.86 -20.50 4.55
N LYS A 349 38.81 -19.58 4.31
CA LYS A 349 38.55 -18.22 3.82
C LYS A 349 37.84 -18.26 2.47
N ALA A 350 38.39 -19.02 1.52
CA ALA A 350 37.79 -19.19 0.19
C ALA A 350 36.37 -19.79 0.27
N ALA A 351 36.16 -20.79 1.15
CA ALA A 351 34.85 -21.40 1.34
C ALA A 351 33.79 -20.46 1.92
N LEU A 352 34.20 -19.47 2.72
CA LEU A 352 33.32 -18.49 3.36
C LEU A 352 33.24 -17.15 2.62
N GLU A 353 33.98 -16.95 1.52
CA GLU A 353 34.10 -15.67 0.81
C GLU A 353 32.74 -15.03 0.49
N TYR A 354 31.80 -15.84 -0.01
CA TYR A 354 30.45 -15.38 -0.40
C TYR A 354 29.37 -15.75 0.62
N TYR A 355 29.72 -15.81 1.91
CA TYR A 355 28.76 -15.88 3.00
C TYR A 355 28.26 -14.48 3.40
N TYR A 356 26.94 -14.35 3.52
CA TYR A 356 26.28 -13.11 3.92
C TYR A 356 25.20 -13.38 4.95
N TYR A 357 25.17 -12.56 5.98
CA TYR A 357 24.15 -12.62 7.01
C TYR A 357 23.76 -11.22 7.47
N PHE A 358 22.45 -10.96 7.45
CA PHE A 358 21.84 -9.67 7.72
C PHE A 358 20.98 -9.77 8.99
N PRO A 359 21.58 -9.65 10.18
CA PRO A 359 20.90 -9.94 11.44
C PRO A 359 19.67 -9.07 11.67
N ASN A 360 19.69 -7.81 11.22
CA ASN A 360 18.58 -6.87 11.40
C ASN A 360 17.28 -7.29 10.71
N VAL A 361 17.38 -8.09 9.65
CA VAL A 361 16.23 -8.52 8.82
C VAL A 361 16.13 -10.03 8.68
N GLY A 362 17.02 -10.79 9.32
CA GLY A 362 17.02 -12.24 9.33
C GLY A 362 17.39 -12.91 8.01
N PHE A 363 17.87 -12.18 6.99
CA PHE A 363 18.27 -12.80 5.71
C PHE A 363 19.66 -13.43 5.80
N VAL A 364 19.80 -14.60 5.17
CA VAL A 364 21.07 -15.33 5.04
C VAL A 364 21.26 -15.73 3.58
N GLY A 365 22.48 -15.54 3.08
CA GLY A 365 22.88 -15.84 1.71
C GLY A 365 24.23 -16.54 1.69
N TYR A 366 24.38 -17.48 0.77
CA TYR A 366 25.62 -18.21 0.55
C TYR A 366 25.77 -18.55 -0.93
N THR A 367 26.98 -18.41 -1.47
CA THR A 367 27.33 -18.94 -2.79
C THR A 367 28.55 -19.82 -2.67
N ASP A 368 28.42 -21.06 -3.13
CA ASP A 368 29.55 -21.95 -3.35
C ASP A 368 30.09 -21.74 -4.76
N THR A 369 31.28 -21.16 -4.86
CA THR A 369 32.02 -20.93 -6.11
C THR A 369 33.06 -22.01 -6.42
N SER A 370 33.15 -23.07 -5.59
CA SER A 370 34.10 -24.17 -5.79
C SER A 370 33.72 -25.11 -6.95
N GLU A 371 32.44 -25.09 -7.38
CA GLU A 371 31.93 -25.89 -8.49
C GLU A 371 31.62 -25.03 -9.72
N LYS A 372 31.78 -25.58 -10.94
CA LYS A 372 31.48 -24.88 -12.21
C LYS A 372 30.06 -24.33 -12.29
N SER A 373 29.10 -25.06 -11.72
CA SER A 373 27.73 -24.59 -11.51
C SER A 373 27.62 -24.08 -10.07
N SER A 374 27.94 -22.80 -9.85
CA SER A 374 27.92 -22.23 -8.50
C SER A 374 26.57 -22.49 -7.83
N LYS A 375 26.59 -23.12 -6.65
CA LYS A 375 25.37 -23.36 -5.88
C LYS A 375 25.06 -22.12 -5.07
N ARG A 376 23.84 -21.63 -5.20
CA ARG A 376 23.36 -20.43 -4.49
C ARG A 376 22.33 -20.86 -3.46
N PHE A 377 22.40 -20.24 -2.30
CA PHE A 377 21.49 -20.45 -1.19
C PHE A 377 21.11 -19.08 -0.66
N ILE A 378 19.81 -18.82 -0.59
CA ILE A 378 19.29 -17.61 0.02
C ILE A 378 17.95 -17.90 0.66
N THR A 379 17.79 -17.42 1.88
CA THR A 379 16.59 -17.61 2.69
C THR A 379 16.53 -16.59 3.83
N ASN A 380 15.53 -16.71 4.70
CA ASN A 380 15.39 -15.93 5.92
C ASN A 380 15.21 -16.83 7.15
N ILE A 381 15.65 -16.34 8.30
CA ILE A 381 15.40 -16.93 9.61
C ILE A 381 14.47 -16.03 10.43
N VAL A 382 13.79 -16.62 11.41
CA VAL A 382 12.83 -15.93 12.26
C VAL A 382 13.47 -15.56 13.59
N GLN A 383 13.26 -14.32 14.02
CA GLN A 383 13.63 -13.81 15.34
C GLN A 383 12.44 -13.16 16.02
N VAL A 384 12.44 -13.15 17.36
CA VAL A 384 11.42 -12.51 18.19
C VAL A 384 12.09 -11.51 19.12
N THR A 385 11.47 -10.34 19.33
CA THR A 385 11.95 -9.31 20.26
C THR A 385 11.15 -9.27 21.56
N ALA A 386 9.91 -9.78 21.54
CA ALA A 386 9.04 -9.83 22.69
C ALA A 386 9.56 -10.82 23.75
N LYS A 387 9.27 -10.51 25.02
CA LYS A 387 9.48 -11.41 26.15
C LYS A 387 8.14 -11.88 26.69
N SER A 388 8.11 -13.06 27.29
CA SER A 388 6.93 -13.60 27.97
C SER A 388 7.20 -13.79 29.46
N PRO A 389 6.24 -13.46 30.34
CA PRO A 389 6.32 -13.85 31.74
C PRO A 389 6.12 -15.37 31.95
N ASN A 390 5.56 -16.08 30.96
CA ASN A 390 5.44 -17.54 31.00
C ASN A 390 6.81 -18.17 30.72
N GLN A 391 7.36 -18.89 31.70
CA GLN A 391 8.71 -19.48 31.61
C GLN A 391 8.85 -20.53 30.50
N GLU A 392 7.82 -21.33 30.23
CA GLU A 392 7.85 -22.32 29.15
C GLU A 392 7.88 -21.62 27.79
N LEU A 393 7.06 -20.59 27.62
CA LEU A 393 7.03 -19.81 26.39
C LEU A 393 8.34 -19.01 26.21
N GLN A 394 8.87 -18.43 27.29
CA GLN A 394 10.16 -17.73 27.27
C GLN A 394 11.31 -18.65 26.87
N SER A 395 11.32 -19.90 27.37
CA SER A 395 12.33 -20.89 26.99
C SER A 395 12.30 -21.18 25.49
N LEU A 396 11.10 -21.26 24.87
CA LEU A 396 10.97 -21.41 23.41
C LEU A 396 11.44 -20.16 22.66
N ILE A 397 11.16 -18.96 23.18
CA ILE A 397 11.66 -17.70 22.59
C ILE A 397 13.20 -17.66 22.62
N ASP A 398 13.80 -18.05 23.75
CA ASP A 398 15.25 -18.09 23.91
C ASP A 398 15.90 -19.13 22.98
N GLU A 399 15.28 -20.31 22.80
CA GLU A 399 15.71 -21.32 21.83
C GLU A 399 15.64 -20.79 20.39
N LEU A 400 14.53 -20.15 20.02
CA LEU A 400 14.37 -19.54 18.69
C LEU A 400 15.49 -18.53 18.41
N ASN A 401 15.68 -17.58 19.32
CA ASN A 401 16.66 -16.51 19.17
C ASN A 401 18.11 -17.02 19.24
N ALA A 402 18.38 -18.14 19.92
CA ALA A 402 19.69 -18.78 19.93
C ALA A 402 20.15 -19.27 18.54
N SER A 403 19.22 -19.45 17.59
CA SER A 403 19.50 -19.83 16.19
C SER A 403 20.38 -18.82 15.45
N HIS A 404 20.50 -17.58 15.94
CA HIS A 404 21.36 -16.57 15.33
C HIS A 404 22.84 -16.80 15.62
N LYS A 405 23.17 -17.46 16.74
CA LYS A 405 24.57 -17.62 17.20
C LYS A 405 25.47 -18.34 16.18
N PRO A 406 25.05 -19.46 15.54
CA PRO A 406 25.87 -20.10 14.50
C PRO A 406 26.10 -19.20 13.28
N LEU A 407 25.09 -18.41 12.88
CA LEU A 407 25.19 -17.51 11.72
C LEU A 407 26.16 -16.35 12.00
N GLU A 408 26.11 -15.80 13.21
CA GLU A 408 27.09 -14.80 13.67
C GLU A 408 28.49 -15.39 13.74
N ALA A 409 28.63 -16.64 14.19
CA ALA A 409 29.94 -17.31 14.27
C ALA A 409 30.61 -17.40 12.89
N PHE A 410 29.89 -17.81 11.84
CA PHE A 410 30.42 -17.82 10.46
C PHE A 410 30.82 -16.42 9.99
N LEU A 411 30.03 -15.40 10.32
CA LEU A 411 30.32 -14.02 9.94
C LEU A 411 31.58 -13.49 10.63
N GLN A 412 31.80 -13.87 11.89
CA GLN A 412 33.01 -13.50 12.63
C GLN A 412 34.23 -14.29 12.17
N GLU A 413 34.05 -15.56 11.79
CA GLU A 413 35.09 -16.40 11.19
C GLU A 413 35.60 -15.79 9.89
N GLN A 414 34.71 -15.49 8.95
CA GLN A 414 35.02 -14.81 7.68
C GLN A 414 35.81 -13.51 7.90
N LYS A 415 35.33 -12.62 8.79
CA LYS A 415 36.00 -11.34 9.10
C LYS A 415 37.38 -11.49 9.73
N LYS A 416 37.64 -12.57 10.46
CA LYS A 416 38.97 -12.85 11.04
C LYS A 416 39.93 -13.27 9.94
N LEU A 417 39.47 -14.14 9.04
CA LEU A 417 40.24 -14.63 7.91
C LEU A 417 40.56 -13.53 6.88
N ASP A 418 39.74 -12.47 6.79
CA ASP A 418 40.02 -11.31 5.93
C ASP A 418 41.16 -10.40 6.43
N LYS A 419 41.53 -10.48 7.72
CA LYS A 419 42.59 -9.65 8.31
C LYS A 419 43.99 -10.24 8.19
N HIS A 420 44.08 -11.50 7.76
CA HIS A 420 45.28 -12.26 7.48
C HIS A 420 45.35 -12.55 5.97
#